data_AF-A0A345BWG1-F1
#
_entry.id   AF-A0A345BWG1-F1
#
_cell.length_a   1.000
_cell.length_b   1.000
_cell.length_c   1.000
_cell.angle_alpha   90.00
_cell.angle_beta   90.00
_cell.angle_gamma   90.00
#
_symmetry.space_group_name_H-M   'P 1'
#
loop_
_entity.id
_entity.type
_entity.pdbx_description
1 polymer ?
#
loop_
_entity_poly.entity_id
_entity_poly.type
_entity_poly.pdbx_seq_one_letter_code
_entity_poly.pdbx_strand_id
1 'polypeptide(L)' 'MSLLTFDKVNLKNIVADIFQAEGLSSQESETIAKHLVLANLRGVDSHGVTRIKNYTEKKTNQQRSSEKQL' A
#
# COMPACT_ATOMS: atom_id res chain seq x y z
N MET A 1 13.23 19.07 12.02
CA MET A 1 12.73 18.11 11.02
C MET A 1 11.73 18.83 10.15
N SER A 2 11.88 18.76 8.83
CA SER A 2 10.87 19.27 7.89
C SER A 2 9.75 18.23 7.77
N LEU A 3 8.49 18.68 7.87
CA LEU A 3 7.32 17.86 7.59
C LEU A 3 6.87 18.14 6.17
N LEU A 4 6.63 17.07 5.40
CA LEU A 4 6.00 17.15 4.09
C LEU A 4 4.50 16.91 4.25
N THR A 5 3.70 17.76 3.63
CA THR A 5 2.24 17.62 3.62
C THR A 5 1.79 17.12 2.26
N PHE A 6 0.89 16.14 2.28
CA PHE A 6 0.27 15.58 1.09
C PHE A 6 -1.25 15.72 1.25
N ASP A 7 -1.95 16.06 0.18
CA ASP A 7 -3.40 16.00 0.19
C ASP A 7 -3.87 14.53 0.18
N LYS A 8 -5.02 14.31 0.81
CA LYS A 8 -5.62 12.97 0.96
C LYS A 8 -5.81 12.26 -0.38
N VAL A 9 -6.24 12.98 -1.42
CA VAL A 9 -6.66 12.37 -2.68
C VAL A 9 -5.45 11.89 -3.45
N ASN A 10 -4.43 12.75 -3.61
CA ASN A 10 -3.20 12.41 -4.29
C ASN A 10 -2.43 11.32 -3.54
N LEU A 11 -2.35 11.39 -2.20
CA LEU A 11 -1.70 10.33 -1.43
C LEU A 11 -2.42 8.99 -1.65
N LYS A 12 -3.75 8.97 -1.61
CA LYS A 12 -4.54 7.74 -1.87
C LYS A 12 -4.33 7.22 -3.29
N ASN A 13 -4.25 8.09 -4.29
CA ASN A 13 -4.01 7.67 -5.69
C ASN A 13 -2.62 7.06 -5.85
N ILE A 14 -1.57 7.72 -5.33
CA ILE A 14 -0.19 7.20 -5.36
C ILE A 14 -0.10 5.82 -4.70
N VAL A 15 -0.75 5.64 -3.56
CA VAL A 15 -0.75 4.34 -2.85
C VAL A 15 -1.48 3.27 -3.66
N ALA A 16 -2.61 3.61 -4.31
CA ALA A 16 -3.32 2.68 -5.17
C ALA A 16 -2.46 2.29 -6.39
N ASP A 17 -1.76 3.23 -7.01
CA ASP A 17 -0.90 2.99 -8.16
C ASP A 17 0.27 2.05 -7.80
N ILE A 18 0.85 2.19 -6.60
CA ILE A 18 1.87 1.26 -6.10
C ILE A 18 1.31 -0.17 -6.03
N PHE A 19 0.12 -0.36 -5.45
CA PHE A 19 -0.47 -1.71 -5.37
C PHE A 19 -0.91 -2.27 -6.72
N GLN A 20 -1.35 -1.43 -7.66
CA GLN A 20 -1.62 -1.87 -9.04
C GLN A 20 -0.34 -2.30 -9.75
N ALA A 21 0.77 -1.57 -9.58
CA ALA A 21 2.07 -1.96 -10.13
C ALA A 21 2.59 -3.29 -9.56
N GLU A 22 2.18 -3.63 -8.33
CA GLU A 22 2.45 -4.92 -7.67
C GLU A 22 1.44 -6.03 -8.08
N GLY A 23 0.61 -5.77 -9.09
CA GLY A 23 -0.28 -6.76 -9.71
C GLY A 23 -1.62 -6.96 -9.00
N LEU A 24 -2.04 -6.05 -8.11
CA LEU A 24 -3.40 -6.09 -7.56
C LEU A 24 -4.41 -5.51 -8.54
N SER A 25 -5.65 -5.99 -8.46
CA SER A 25 -6.75 -5.39 -9.22
C SER A 25 -6.98 -3.94 -8.78
N SER A 26 -7.55 -3.12 -9.67
CA SER A 26 -7.87 -1.73 -9.37
C SER A 26 -8.72 -1.57 -8.09
N GLN A 27 -9.73 -2.45 -7.91
CA GLN A 27 -10.61 -2.45 -6.75
C GLN A 27 -9.87 -2.78 -5.44
N GLU A 28 -8.99 -3.78 -5.45
CA GLU A 28 -8.19 -4.15 -4.27
C GLU A 28 -7.21 -3.04 -3.90
N SER A 29 -6.50 -2.50 -4.90
CA SER A 29 -5.55 -1.41 -4.74
C SER A 29 -6.21 -0.17 -4.14
N GLU A 30 -7.38 0.21 -4.65
CA GLU A 30 -8.15 1.31 -4.08
C GLU A 30 -8.57 1.07 -2.63
N THR A 31 -8.98 -0.16 -2.31
CA THR A 31 -9.44 -0.51 -0.96
C THR A 31 -8.30 -0.40 0.04
N ILE A 32 -7.14 -0.98 -0.28
CA ILE A 32 -5.94 -0.90 0.57
C ILE A 32 -5.50 0.55 0.74
N ALA A 33 -5.43 1.32 -0.35
CA ALA A 33 -5.03 2.72 -0.30
C ALA A 33 -5.96 3.56 0.59
N LYS A 34 -7.28 3.36 0.48
CA LYS A 34 -8.28 4.02 1.35
C LYS A 34 -8.02 3.71 2.83
N HIS A 35 -7.76 2.46 3.19
CA HIS A 35 -7.51 2.08 4.59
C HIS A 35 -6.22 2.67 5.14
N LEU A 36 -5.12 2.61 4.39
CA LEU A 36 -3.83 3.14 4.82
C LEU A 36 -3.88 4.66 5.02
N VAL A 37 -4.40 5.40 4.04
CA VAL A 37 -4.51 6.86 4.14
C VAL A 37 -5.46 7.27 5.27
N LEU A 38 -6.54 6.52 5.48
CA LEU A 38 -7.46 6.78 6.58
C LEU A 38 -6.80 6.55 7.96
N ALA A 39 -5.87 5.62 8.09
CA ALA A 39 -5.10 5.43 9.31
C ALA A 39 -4.18 6.64 9.59
N ASN A 40 -3.49 7.18 8.56
CA ASN A 40 -2.71 8.42 8.72
C ASN A 40 -3.59 9.61 9.13
N LEU A 41 -4.77 9.78 8.51
CA LEU A 41 -5.72 10.85 8.86
C LEU A 41 -6.28 10.72 10.29
N ARG A 42 -6.25 9.52 10.88
CA ARG A 42 -6.62 9.27 12.27
C ARG A 42 -5.46 9.40 13.24
N GLY A 43 -4.26 9.76 12.77
CA GLY A 43 -3.04 9.85 13.58
C GLY A 43 -2.45 8.48 13.97
N VAL A 44 -2.79 7.41 13.26
CA VAL A 44 -2.30 6.05 13.51
C VAL A 44 -1.30 5.65 12.43
N ASP A 45 -0.15 6.34 12.39
CA ASP A 45 0.84 6.20 11.31
C ASP A 45 1.45 4.80 11.20
N SER A 46 1.49 4.05 12.31
CA SER A 46 1.94 2.65 12.35
C SER A 46 1.07 1.70 11.53
N HIS A 47 -0.16 2.11 11.19
CA HIS A 47 -1.10 1.38 10.34
C HIS A 47 -1.38 2.12 9.02
N GLY A 48 -0.67 3.22 8.75
CA GLY A 48 -0.83 4.03 7.55
C GLY A 48 0.12 3.64 6.42
N VAL A 49 0.47 4.60 5.57
CA VAL A 49 1.32 4.38 4.38
C VAL A 49 2.69 3.77 4.68
N THR A 50 3.17 3.84 5.93
CA THR A 50 4.39 3.14 6.38
C THR A 50 4.33 1.62 6.16
N ARG A 51 3.13 1.05 6.03
CA ARG A 51 2.89 -0.40 5.83
C ARG A 51 3.04 -0.88 4.40
N ILE A 52 3.17 0.03 3.43
CA ILE A 52 3.25 -0.32 2.00
C ILE A 52 4.37 -1.33 1.75
N LYS A 53 5.60 -1.03 2.23
CA LYS A 53 6.76 -1.90 2.11
C LYS A 53 6.47 -3.33 2.61
N ASN A 54 5.83 -3.46 3.77
CA ASN A 54 5.53 -4.76 4.36
C ASN A 54 4.50 -5.56 3.53
N TYR A 55 3.60 -4.89 2.82
CA TYR A 55 2.60 -5.55 1.98
C TYR A 55 3.14 -5.93 0.61
N THR A 56 4.01 -5.12 0.03
CA THR A 56 4.64 -5.43 -1.27
C THR A 56 5.71 -6.52 -1.13
N GLU A 57 6.57 -6.45 -0.10
CA GLU A 57 7.62 -7.47 0.14
C GLU A 57 7.05 -8.86 0.47
N LYS A 58 5.90 -8.92 1.16
CA LYS A 58 5.23 -10.20 1.45
C LYS A 58 4.72 -10.88 0.19
N LYS A 59 4.30 -10.13 -0.83
CA LYS A 59 3.85 -10.71 -2.11
C LYS A 59 5.00 -11.35 -2.89
N THR A 60 6.17 -10.73 -2.91
CA THR A 60 7.37 -11.31 -3.55
C THR A 60 7.70 -12.70 -3.00
N ASN A 61 7.45 -12.94 -1.69
CA ASN A 61 7.70 -14.23 -1.05
C ASN A 61 6.57 -15.25 -1.23
N GLN A 62 5.32 -14.80 -1.41
CA GLN A 62 4.18 -15.70 -1.65
C GLN A 62 4.14 -16.21 -3.09
N GLN A 63 4.42 -15.36 -4.09
CA GLN A 63 4.48 -15.78 -5.50
C GLN A 63 5.65 -16.75 -5.79
N ARG A 64 6.81 -16.57 -5.13
CA ARG A 64 7.94 -17.52 -5.21
C ARG A 64 7.65 -18.90 -4.61
N SER A 65 6.74 -18.99 -3.66
CA SER A 65 6.37 -20.27 -3.03
C SER A 65 5.44 -21.10 -3.91
N SER A 66 4.64 -20.46 -4.78
CA SER A 66 3.76 -21.15 -5.74
C SER A 66 4.48 -21.60 -7.03
N GLU A 67 5.61 -20.99 -7.39
CA GLU A 67 6.38 -21.37 -8.60
C GLU A 67 7.39 -22.50 -8.35
N LYS A 68 7.77 -22.77 -7.10
CA LYS A 68 8.76 -23.82 -6.76
C LYS A 68 8.19 -25.23 -6.62
N GLN A 69 6.94 -25.47 -7.03
CA GLN A 69 6.29 -26.78 -6.98
C GLN A 69 6.02 -27.39 -8.36
N LEU A 70 6.69 -26.92 -9.43
CA LEU A 70 6.70 -27.58 -10.72
C LEU A 70 8.11 -28.10 -11.07
#